data_AF-A0A3M6THK5-F1
#
_entry.id   AF-A0A3M6THK5-F1
#
_cell.length_a   1.000
_cell.length_b   1.000
_cell.length_c   1.000
_cell.angle_alpha   90.00
_cell.angle_beta   90.00
_cell.angle_gamma   90.00
#
_symmetry.space_group_name_H-M   'P 1'
#
loop_
_entity.id
_entity.type
_entity.pdbx_description
1 polymer ?
#
loop_
_entity_poly.entity_id
_entity_poly.type
_entity_poly.pdbx_seq_one_letter_code
_entity_poly.pdbx_strand_id
1 'polypeptide(L)'
;MGCGGSKAVRTRTAPTPIALDQGQTTTIITSSKEETSPLNHREQPDGKTTVDQTASEGHQETQKPDNEEPVTQKQISLVQETWGLVNGDLEKVGVDFYIRLLKADSNILELFSFRDIDKSSDDIMRADDRLKRQALVTMQHVDLAVNSLNDLGSIVPALKDLGGRHTMYKVEERHYVVAGSALLDTLNNGLGDKFTSEVKEAWTVVYGIVANTMQAGAKEVLEG
;
A
#
# COMPACT_ATOMS: atom_id res chain seq x y z
N MET A 1 13.96 -70.90 6.09
CA MET A 1 13.76 -70.74 4.62
C MET A 1 12.82 -69.57 4.43
N GLY A 2 13.03 -68.50 3.66
CA GLY A 2 14.10 -68.02 2.79
C GLY A 2 13.59 -66.71 2.15
N CYS A 3 14.51 -65.77 1.87
CA CYS A 3 14.50 -64.68 0.86
C CYS A 3 13.28 -63.70 0.82
N GLY A 4 13.42 -62.38 0.81
CA GLY A 4 14.45 -61.52 0.21
C GLY A 4 13.87 -60.82 -1.04
N GLY A 5 13.84 -59.47 -1.06
CA GLY A 5 13.44 -58.67 -2.24
C GLY A 5 12.93 -57.27 -1.85
N SER A 6 13.79 -56.32 -1.53
CA SER A 6 14.48 -55.37 -2.45
C SER A 6 13.70 -54.07 -2.66
N LYS A 7 14.16 -53.02 -1.97
CA LYS A 7 13.80 -51.61 -2.15
C LYS A 7 14.32 -51.10 -3.50
N ALA A 8 13.46 -50.48 -4.30
CA ALA A 8 13.87 -49.75 -5.50
C ALA A 8 14.25 -48.31 -5.14
N VAL A 9 15.54 -47.99 -5.27
CA VAL A 9 16.10 -46.63 -5.25
C VAL A 9 15.82 -45.98 -6.60
N ARG A 10 15.06 -44.89 -6.63
CA ARG A 10 14.90 -44.03 -7.82
C ARG A 10 16.05 -43.02 -7.85
N THR A 11 16.97 -43.17 -8.78
CA THR A 11 18.00 -42.18 -9.11
C THR A 11 17.38 -41.03 -9.90
N ARG A 12 17.53 -39.79 -9.40
CA ARG A 12 17.16 -38.55 -10.10
C ARG A 12 18.27 -38.17 -11.09
N THR A 13 17.91 -37.97 -12.34
CA THR A 13 18.79 -37.39 -13.37
C THR A 13 18.68 -35.86 -13.29
N ALA A 14 19.82 -35.16 -13.25
CA ALA A 14 19.91 -33.71 -13.25
C ALA A 14 19.79 -33.15 -14.69
N PRO A 15 19.16 -31.97 -14.89
CA PRO A 15 19.16 -31.30 -16.19
C PRO A 15 20.42 -30.44 -16.41
N THR A 16 20.95 -30.48 -17.63
CA THR A 16 22.07 -29.68 -18.14
C THR A 16 21.63 -28.23 -18.43
N PRO A 17 22.44 -27.20 -18.14
CA PRO A 17 22.11 -25.80 -18.40
C PRO A 17 22.43 -25.38 -19.85
N ILE A 18 21.57 -24.57 -20.47
CA ILE A 18 21.88 -23.89 -21.75
C ILE A 18 21.79 -22.38 -21.55
N ALA A 19 22.96 -21.78 -21.82
CA ALA A 19 23.44 -20.41 -21.95
C ALA A 19 22.48 -19.20 -21.93
N LEU A 20 22.93 -18.19 -21.18
CA LEU A 20 22.60 -16.77 -21.32
C LEU A 20 23.08 -16.22 -22.68
N ASP A 21 22.24 -15.42 -23.33
CA ASP A 21 22.67 -14.43 -24.32
C ASP A 21 22.56 -13.04 -23.70
N GLN A 22 23.70 -12.34 -23.64
CA GLN A 22 23.81 -10.98 -23.13
C GLN A 22 23.93 -10.01 -24.30
N GLY A 23 23.12 -8.94 -24.25
CA GLY A 23 23.57 -7.61 -24.61
C GLY A 23 23.07 -7.06 -25.94
N GLN A 24 22.28 -5.99 -25.87
CA GLN A 24 22.74 -4.71 -26.41
C GLN A 24 21.96 -3.53 -25.81
N THR A 25 22.72 -2.68 -25.12
CA THR A 25 22.35 -1.32 -24.70
C THR A 25 22.72 -0.38 -25.85
N THR A 26 21.87 0.59 -26.21
CA THR A 26 22.30 1.82 -26.90
C THR A 26 21.43 2.99 -26.47
N THR A 27 22.00 3.76 -25.55
CA THR A 27 22.09 5.23 -25.46
C THR A 27 21.13 6.06 -26.33
N ILE A 28 20.26 6.84 -25.69
CA ILE A 28 19.68 8.05 -26.31
C ILE A 28 20.27 9.27 -25.60
N ILE A 29 20.80 10.15 -26.45
CA ILE A 29 21.58 11.34 -26.16
C ILE A 29 20.67 12.51 -25.82
N THR A 30 21.15 13.29 -24.85
CA THR A 30 20.79 14.66 -24.43
C THR A 30 20.30 15.59 -25.55
N SER A 31 19.22 16.33 -25.29
CA SER A 31 19.00 17.63 -25.93
C SER A 31 18.26 18.57 -24.99
N SER A 32 18.99 19.56 -24.47
CA SER A 32 18.46 20.78 -23.87
C SER A 32 18.29 21.82 -24.98
N LYS A 33 17.20 22.59 -24.96
CA LYS A 33 17.08 23.95 -25.52
C LYS A 33 15.80 24.61 -24.96
N GLU A 34 15.95 25.75 -24.27
CA GLU A 34 15.57 27.11 -24.71
C GLU A 34 14.04 27.30 -24.66
N GLU A 35 13.42 28.36 -24.12
CA GLU A 35 13.74 29.79 -24.18
C GLU A 35 12.79 30.55 -23.22
N THR A 36 13.23 31.75 -22.91
CA THR A 36 12.72 32.85 -22.07
C THR A 36 11.39 33.51 -22.52
N SER A 37 10.67 34.14 -21.57
CA SER A 37 10.21 35.56 -21.66
C SER A 37 9.33 36.01 -20.47
N PRO A 38 9.16 37.33 -20.23
CA PRO A 38 9.00 37.90 -18.88
C PRO A 38 7.68 38.67 -18.58
N LEU A 39 7.55 39.06 -17.29
CA LEU A 39 6.97 40.30 -16.73
C LEU A 39 5.53 40.76 -17.12
N ASN A 40 4.63 40.85 -16.11
CA ASN A 40 3.96 42.11 -15.73
C ASN A 40 3.24 42.00 -14.35
N HIS A 41 3.63 42.82 -13.36
CA HIS A 41 2.94 44.04 -12.86
C HIS A 41 1.73 43.82 -11.91
N ARG A 42 2.07 43.86 -10.61
CA ARG A 42 1.59 44.79 -9.55
C ARG A 42 0.32 45.62 -9.85
N GLU A 43 -0.69 45.53 -8.98
CA GLU A 43 -1.09 46.59 -8.03
C GLU A 43 -2.24 46.14 -7.10
N GLN A 44 -2.08 46.47 -5.81
CA GLN A 44 -3.16 46.62 -4.83
C GLN A 44 -3.75 48.03 -4.96
N PRO A 45 -4.93 48.27 -4.37
CA PRO A 45 -4.94 49.36 -3.40
C PRO A 45 -5.69 49.05 -2.10
N ASP A 46 -5.20 49.69 -1.04
CA ASP A 46 -5.71 49.76 0.33
C ASP A 46 -7.04 50.53 0.45
N GLY A 47 -7.83 50.17 1.47
CA GLY A 47 -9.02 50.92 1.90
C GLY A 47 -9.45 50.60 3.33
N LYS A 48 -8.94 51.39 4.29
CA LYS A 48 -9.37 51.50 5.71
C LYS A 48 -10.66 52.35 5.74
N THR A 49 -11.73 52.11 6.53
CA THR A 49 -11.86 52.30 7.99
C THR A 49 -13.35 52.16 8.35
N THR A 50 -13.67 51.57 9.50
CA THR A 50 -14.53 52.11 10.60
C THR A 50 -15.39 51.04 11.27
N VAL A 51 -15.20 50.96 12.58
CA VAL A 51 -15.92 50.21 13.61
C VAL A 51 -17.24 50.91 13.98
N ASP A 52 -18.30 50.13 14.19
CA ASP A 52 -19.20 50.29 15.34
C ASP A 52 -19.86 48.96 15.70
N GLN A 53 -20.03 48.71 16.99
CA GLN A 53 -20.55 47.49 17.60
C GLN A 53 -22.03 47.70 17.97
N THR A 54 -22.88 46.69 17.82
CA THR A 54 -23.78 46.22 18.90
C THR A 54 -24.55 44.97 18.50
N ALA A 55 -24.80 44.15 19.51
CA ALA A 55 -25.11 42.72 19.50
C ALA A 55 -26.45 42.29 18.90
N SER A 56 -26.48 41.06 18.39
CA SER A 56 -27.57 40.12 18.66
C SER A 56 -27.04 38.69 18.51
N GLU A 57 -27.23 37.91 19.56
CA GLU A 57 -26.90 36.50 19.67
C GLU A 57 -27.60 35.69 18.58
N GLY A 58 -26.81 34.98 17.79
CA GLY A 58 -27.25 33.86 16.97
C GLY A 58 -26.27 32.73 17.24
N HIS A 59 -26.74 31.68 17.91
CA HIS A 59 -26.03 30.41 18.01
C HIS A 59 -25.76 29.90 16.59
N GLN A 60 -24.58 30.21 16.06
CA GLN A 60 -24.01 29.44 14.97
C GLN A 60 -23.46 28.17 15.60
N GLU A 61 -24.32 27.15 15.60
CA GLU A 61 -23.91 25.76 15.66
C GLU A 61 -22.84 25.58 14.59
N THR A 62 -21.58 25.55 15.02
CA THR A 62 -20.43 25.22 14.19
C THR A 62 -20.63 23.80 13.68
N GLN A 63 -21.27 23.67 12.53
CA GLN A 63 -21.22 22.45 11.74
C GLN A 63 -19.74 22.21 11.43
N LYS A 64 -19.19 21.19 12.11
CA LYS A 64 -17.95 20.55 11.72
C LYS A 64 -18.12 20.11 10.26
N PRO A 65 -17.22 20.44 9.33
CA PRO A 65 -17.31 19.90 7.99
C PRO A 65 -16.91 18.43 8.08
N ASP A 66 -17.89 17.57 8.32
CA ASP A 66 -17.79 16.13 8.10
C ASP A 66 -17.82 15.86 6.58
N ASN A 67 -16.84 16.39 5.85
CA ASN A 67 -16.64 16.09 4.43
C ASN A 67 -15.63 14.93 4.29
N GLU A 68 -16.04 13.74 4.73
CA GLU A 68 -15.57 12.52 4.07
C GLU A 68 -16.78 11.99 3.31
N GLU A 69 -16.90 12.37 2.03
CA GLU A 69 -17.90 11.74 1.17
C GLU A 69 -17.66 10.22 1.17
N PRO A 70 -18.72 9.40 1.27
CA PRO A 70 -18.57 7.96 1.20
C PRO A 70 -17.87 7.58 -0.12
N VAL A 71 -17.00 6.57 -0.07
CA VAL A 71 -16.28 6.10 -1.26
C VAL A 71 -17.26 5.87 -2.42
N THR A 72 -16.95 6.47 -3.56
CA THR A 72 -17.85 6.47 -4.71
C THR A 72 -17.75 5.15 -5.48
N GLN A 73 -18.82 4.78 -6.21
CA GLN A 73 -18.80 3.61 -7.08
C GLN A 73 -17.69 3.69 -8.14
N LYS A 74 -17.35 4.90 -8.58
CA LYS A 74 -16.24 5.15 -9.51
C LYS A 74 -14.90 4.77 -8.88
N GLN A 75 -14.62 5.23 -7.67
CA GLN A 75 -13.41 4.89 -6.93
C GLN A 75 -13.31 3.38 -6.66
N ILE A 76 -14.42 2.75 -6.27
CA ILE A 76 -14.49 1.28 -6.09
C ILE A 76 -14.11 0.57 -7.39
N SER A 77 -14.72 0.95 -8.51
CA SER A 77 -14.46 0.32 -9.81
C SER A 77 -13.00 0.48 -10.24
N LEU A 78 -12.43 1.68 -10.08
CA LEU A 78 -11.01 1.93 -10.37
C LEU A 78 -10.08 1.05 -9.54
N VAL A 79 -10.34 0.92 -8.24
CA VAL A 79 -9.54 0.07 -7.34
C VAL A 79 -9.66 -1.40 -7.73
N GLN A 80 -10.88 -1.91 -7.95
CA GLN A 80 -11.10 -3.32 -8.32
C GLN A 80 -10.50 -3.65 -9.69
N GLU A 81 -10.72 -2.81 -10.70
CA GLU A 81 -10.17 -3.00 -12.04
C GLU A 81 -8.65 -2.99 -12.03
N THR A 82 -8.02 -2.01 -11.39
CA THR A 82 -6.56 -1.90 -11.37
C THR A 82 -5.92 -2.96 -10.47
N TRP A 83 -6.59 -3.38 -9.39
CA TRP A 83 -6.13 -4.54 -8.62
C TRP A 83 -6.11 -5.81 -9.47
N GLY A 84 -7.13 -6.04 -10.29
CA GLY A 84 -7.20 -7.18 -11.21
C GLY A 84 -6.08 -7.23 -12.25
N LEU A 85 -5.35 -6.14 -12.47
CA LEU A 85 -4.20 -6.10 -13.37
C LEU A 85 -2.89 -6.52 -12.70
N VAL A 86 -2.82 -6.47 -11.37
CA VAL A 86 -1.58 -6.74 -10.61
C VAL A 86 -1.67 -7.98 -9.73
N ASN A 87 -2.88 -8.45 -9.39
CA ASN A 87 -3.10 -9.51 -8.41
C ASN A 87 -2.84 -10.95 -8.90
N GLY A 88 -2.30 -11.12 -10.13
CA GLY A 88 -2.04 -12.44 -10.71
C GLY A 88 -1.01 -13.30 -9.95
N ASP A 89 -0.12 -12.66 -9.19
CA ASP A 89 0.81 -13.32 -8.26
C ASP A 89 0.86 -12.52 -6.94
N LEU A 90 -0.05 -12.86 -6.03
CA LEU A 90 -0.17 -12.18 -4.73
C LEU A 90 1.10 -12.30 -3.87
N GLU A 91 1.83 -13.42 -3.95
CA GLU A 91 3.08 -13.57 -3.21
C GLU A 91 4.11 -12.56 -3.73
N LYS A 92 4.30 -12.49 -5.05
CA LYS A 92 5.23 -11.54 -5.66
C LYS A 92 4.86 -10.10 -5.34
N VAL A 93 3.58 -9.71 -5.49
CA VAL A 93 3.11 -8.35 -5.14
C VAL A 93 3.40 -8.05 -3.67
N GLY A 94 3.14 -9.01 -2.78
CA GLY A 94 3.38 -8.86 -1.36
C GLY A 94 4.86 -8.70 -1.02
N VAL A 95 5.75 -9.45 -1.69
CA VAL A 95 7.19 -9.32 -1.50
C VAL A 95 7.67 -7.93 -1.96
N ASP A 96 7.21 -7.46 -3.11
CA ASP A 96 7.54 -6.12 -3.62
C ASP A 96 7.02 -5.00 -2.68
N PHE A 97 5.86 -5.22 -2.04
CA PHE A 97 5.33 -4.37 -0.97
C PHE A 97 6.22 -4.34 0.26
N TYR A 98 6.59 -5.50 0.81
CA TYR A 98 7.43 -5.55 2.00
C TYR A 98 8.83 -4.98 1.76
N ILE A 99 9.42 -5.18 0.57
CA ILE A 99 10.71 -4.54 0.23
C ILE A 99 10.60 -3.01 0.32
N ARG A 100 9.50 -2.42 -0.19
CA ARG A 100 9.24 -0.97 -0.08
C ARG A 100 9.00 -0.53 1.35
N LEU A 101 8.19 -1.29 2.09
CA LEU A 101 7.88 -1.05 3.49
C LEU A 101 9.17 -0.98 4.34
N LEU A 102 10.07 -1.95 4.17
CA LEU A 102 11.30 -2.07 4.96
C LEU A 102 12.39 -1.07 4.54
N LYS A 103 12.36 -0.61 3.28
CA LYS A 103 13.18 0.52 2.82
C LYS A 103 12.68 1.85 3.36
N ALA A 104 11.36 2.01 3.52
CA ALA A 104 10.76 3.21 4.08
C ALA A 104 10.98 3.30 5.61
N ASP A 105 10.80 2.20 6.33
CA ASP A 105 11.11 2.12 7.76
C ASP A 105 11.59 0.71 8.15
N SER A 106 12.88 0.57 8.44
CA SER A 106 13.46 -0.70 8.86
C SER A 106 13.06 -1.11 10.29
N ASN A 107 12.57 -0.19 11.14
CA ASN A 107 12.15 -0.53 12.51
C ASN A 107 10.90 -1.41 12.53
N ILE A 108 10.13 -1.42 11.43
CA ILE A 108 8.97 -2.28 11.24
C ILE A 108 9.32 -3.77 11.34
N LEU A 109 10.58 -4.17 11.10
CA LEU A 109 11.03 -5.56 11.25
C LEU A 109 10.77 -6.13 12.64
N GLU A 110 10.80 -5.30 13.69
CA GLU A 110 10.59 -5.76 15.07
C GLU A 110 9.19 -6.34 15.31
N LEU A 111 8.24 -6.03 14.42
CA LEU A 111 6.87 -6.52 14.45
C LEU A 111 6.73 -7.94 13.87
N PHE A 112 7.76 -8.45 13.18
CA PHE A 112 7.69 -9.68 12.40
C PHE A 112 8.57 -10.81 12.95
N SER A 113 8.20 -12.05 12.62
CA SER A 113 9.00 -13.24 12.95
C SER A 113 10.30 -13.36 12.15
N PHE A 114 10.39 -12.65 11.02
CA PHE A 114 11.58 -12.54 10.16
C PHE A 114 12.39 -11.28 10.42
N ARG A 115 12.35 -10.73 11.65
CA ARG A 115 13.09 -9.51 12.03
C ARG A 115 14.58 -9.53 11.70
N ASP A 116 15.15 -10.73 11.62
CA ASP A 116 16.56 -11.04 11.31
C ASP A 116 16.83 -11.30 9.82
N ILE A 117 15.93 -10.89 8.92
CA ILE A 117 16.10 -11.04 7.46
C ILE A 117 17.39 -10.35 6.97
N ASP A 118 18.10 -11.02 6.07
CA ASP A 118 19.24 -10.41 5.37
C ASP A 118 18.72 -9.41 4.32
N LYS A 119 19.01 -8.13 4.59
CA LYS A 119 18.61 -6.98 3.78
C LYS A 119 19.75 -6.39 2.95
N SER A 120 20.82 -7.15 2.74
CA SER A 120 21.98 -6.71 1.94
C SER A 120 21.64 -6.53 0.45
N SER A 121 20.59 -7.18 -0.04
CA SER A 121 20.02 -6.93 -1.37
C SER A 121 18.55 -7.33 -1.44
N ASP A 122 17.81 -6.74 -2.38
CA ASP A 122 16.42 -7.10 -2.64
C ASP A 122 16.28 -8.57 -3.03
N ASP A 123 17.23 -9.15 -3.79
CA ASP A 123 17.16 -10.53 -4.25
C ASP A 123 17.29 -11.55 -3.11
N ILE A 124 18.11 -11.23 -2.10
CA ILE A 124 18.19 -12.04 -0.88
C ILE A 124 16.87 -11.96 -0.10
N MET A 125 16.29 -10.77 0.04
CA MET A 125 14.98 -10.62 0.68
C MET A 125 13.89 -11.40 -0.08
N ARG A 126 13.87 -11.31 -1.42
CA ARG A 126 12.94 -12.04 -2.28
C ARG A 126 13.06 -13.56 -2.15
N ALA A 127 14.21 -14.07 -1.72
CA ALA A 127 14.42 -15.50 -1.53
C ALA A 127 13.99 -16.02 -0.14
N ASP A 128 13.70 -15.14 0.83
CA ASP A 128 13.33 -15.56 2.19
C ASP A 128 11.88 -16.10 2.26
N ASP A 129 11.74 -17.38 2.61
CA ASP A 129 10.43 -18.04 2.67
C ASP A 129 9.51 -17.51 3.77
N ARG A 130 10.05 -16.93 4.85
CA ARG A 130 9.23 -16.32 5.92
C ARG A 130 8.61 -15.03 5.41
N LEU A 131 9.39 -14.24 4.68
CA LEU A 131 8.88 -13.03 4.02
C LEU A 131 7.79 -13.39 3.01
N LYS A 132 8.05 -14.36 2.11
CA LYS A 132 7.07 -14.82 1.11
C LYS A 132 5.74 -15.26 1.72
N ARG A 133 5.79 -16.06 2.78
CA ARG A 133 4.58 -16.50 3.49
C ARG A 133 3.80 -15.32 4.06
N GLN A 134 4.48 -14.38 4.71
CA GLN A 134 3.81 -13.19 5.26
C GLN A 134 3.25 -12.30 4.14
N ALA A 135 4.02 -12.08 3.08
CA ALA A 135 3.62 -11.34 1.89
C ALA A 135 2.34 -11.89 1.28
N LEU A 136 2.27 -13.21 1.06
CA LEU A 136 1.09 -13.87 0.53
C LEU A 136 -0.13 -13.67 1.44
N VAL A 137 0.03 -13.92 2.75
CA VAL A 137 -1.08 -13.75 3.71
C VAL A 137 -1.58 -12.31 3.71
N THR A 138 -0.68 -11.32 3.73
CA THR A 138 -1.06 -9.90 3.68
C THR A 138 -1.84 -9.59 2.40
N MET A 139 -1.36 -10.02 1.24
CA MET A 139 -2.03 -9.75 -0.04
C MET A 139 -3.34 -10.50 -0.22
N GLN A 140 -3.53 -11.66 0.40
CA GLN A 140 -4.83 -12.34 0.47
C GLN A 140 -5.87 -11.51 1.23
N HIS A 141 -5.48 -10.84 2.31
CA HIS A 141 -6.38 -9.95 3.04
C HIS A 141 -6.69 -8.67 2.26
N VAL A 142 -5.70 -8.12 1.55
CA VAL A 142 -5.91 -6.98 0.64
C VAL A 142 -6.87 -7.37 -0.48
N ASP A 143 -6.65 -8.52 -1.12
CA ASP A 143 -7.52 -9.04 -2.18
C ASP A 143 -8.97 -9.23 -1.70
N LEU A 144 -9.15 -9.85 -0.53
CA LEU A 144 -10.47 -9.98 0.09
C LEU A 144 -11.14 -8.62 0.34
N ALA A 145 -10.40 -7.65 0.88
CA ALA A 145 -10.92 -6.30 1.14
C ALA A 145 -11.33 -5.59 -0.17
N VAL A 146 -10.48 -5.65 -1.20
CA VAL A 146 -10.77 -5.07 -2.53
C VAL A 146 -12.02 -5.69 -3.16
N ASN A 147 -12.14 -7.01 -3.08
CA ASN A 147 -13.30 -7.73 -3.61
C ASN A 147 -14.59 -7.45 -2.83
N SER A 148 -14.48 -6.97 -1.58
CA SER A 148 -15.61 -6.65 -0.71
C SER A 148 -16.03 -5.18 -0.74
N LEU A 149 -15.41 -4.33 -1.59
CA LEU A 149 -15.64 -2.88 -1.58
C LEU A 149 -17.09 -2.46 -1.88
N ASN A 150 -17.84 -3.27 -2.64
CA ASN A 150 -19.26 -3.01 -2.92
C ASN A 150 -20.16 -3.24 -1.69
N ASP A 151 -19.65 -3.92 -0.65
CA ASP A 151 -20.33 -4.16 0.61
C ASP A 151 -19.37 -3.93 1.80
N LEU A 152 -18.73 -2.76 1.81
CA LEU A 152 -17.79 -2.37 2.86
C LEU A 152 -18.39 -2.51 4.27
N GLY A 153 -19.68 -2.22 4.43
CA GLY A 153 -20.39 -2.32 5.70
C GLY A 153 -20.33 -3.73 6.30
N SER A 154 -20.42 -4.77 5.47
CA SER A 154 -20.34 -6.16 5.93
C SER A 154 -18.97 -6.55 6.51
N ILE A 155 -17.88 -5.92 6.05
CA ILE A 155 -16.52 -6.26 6.50
C ILE A 155 -16.01 -5.37 7.64
N VAL A 156 -16.72 -4.30 8.01
CA VAL A 156 -16.32 -3.39 9.10
C VAL A 156 -16.02 -4.14 10.41
N PRO A 157 -16.86 -5.08 10.89
CA PRO A 157 -16.55 -5.81 12.13
C PRO A 157 -15.25 -6.62 12.02
N ALA A 158 -15.03 -7.28 10.88
CA ALA A 158 -13.80 -8.05 10.65
C ALA A 158 -12.55 -7.16 10.58
N LEU A 159 -12.66 -5.96 10.00
CA LEU A 159 -11.57 -4.96 9.98
C LEU A 159 -11.27 -4.42 11.38
N LYS A 160 -12.29 -4.15 12.19
CA LYS A 160 -12.09 -3.76 13.60
C LYS A 160 -11.41 -4.86 14.40
N ASP A 161 -11.87 -6.10 14.29
CA ASP A 161 -11.25 -7.26 14.95
C ASP A 161 -9.79 -7.45 14.51
N LEU A 162 -9.52 -7.28 13.22
CA LEU A 162 -8.15 -7.30 12.68
C LEU A 162 -7.31 -6.19 13.31
N GLY A 163 -7.83 -4.96 13.38
CA GLY A 163 -7.19 -3.82 14.04
C GLY A 163 -6.93 -4.05 15.54
N GLY A 164 -7.88 -4.63 16.25
CA GLY A 164 -7.71 -5.06 17.64
C GLY A 164 -6.53 -6.02 17.80
N ARG A 165 -6.39 -7.02 16.92
CA ARG A 165 -5.23 -7.93 16.91
C ARG A 165 -3.91 -7.22 16.58
N HIS A 166 -3.94 -6.16 15.76
CA HIS A 166 -2.74 -5.39 15.43
C HIS A 166 -2.12 -4.70 16.66
N THR A 167 -2.91 -4.42 17.71
CA THR A 167 -2.38 -3.95 19.01
C THR A 167 -1.47 -4.98 19.67
N MET A 168 -1.80 -6.27 19.59
CA MET A 168 -1.01 -7.37 20.15
C MET A 168 0.35 -7.51 19.44
N TYR A 169 0.39 -7.11 18.17
CA TYR A 169 1.62 -7.05 17.36
C TYR A 169 2.40 -5.76 17.55
N LYS A 170 1.93 -4.85 18.42
CA LYS A 170 2.52 -3.52 18.68
C LYS A 170 2.53 -2.62 17.45
N VAL A 171 1.53 -2.76 16.59
CA VAL A 171 1.34 -1.84 15.46
C VAL A 171 0.78 -0.52 15.99
N GLU A 172 1.40 0.58 15.58
CA GLU A 172 1.03 1.94 15.94
C GLU A 172 0.53 2.69 14.70
N GLU A 173 -0.16 3.82 14.90
CA GLU A 173 -0.70 4.68 13.83
C GLU A 173 0.32 5.00 12.74
N ARG A 174 1.57 5.34 13.11
CA ARG A 174 2.63 5.62 12.12
C ARG A 174 2.88 4.47 11.14
N HIS A 175 2.69 3.21 11.56
CA HIS A 175 2.96 2.07 10.69
C HIS A 175 1.91 1.99 9.56
N TYR A 176 0.67 2.45 9.79
CA TYR A 176 -0.34 2.55 8.74
C TYR A 176 0.04 3.62 7.71
N VAL A 177 0.67 4.72 8.12
CA VAL A 177 1.14 5.74 7.16
C VAL A 177 2.22 5.16 6.25
N VAL A 178 3.22 4.47 6.83
CA VAL A 178 4.31 3.85 6.06
C VAL A 178 3.78 2.72 5.16
N ALA A 179 2.85 1.89 5.66
CA ALA A 179 2.22 0.84 4.86
C ALA A 179 1.41 1.39 3.68
N GLY A 180 0.67 2.49 3.87
CA GLY A 180 -0.07 3.14 2.79
C GLY A 180 0.84 3.63 1.67
N SER A 181 1.95 4.29 2.04
CA SER A 181 2.95 4.72 1.07
C SER A 181 3.56 3.53 0.31
N ALA A 182 3.95 2.48 1.03
CA ALA A 182 4.54 1.29 0.42
C ALA A 182 3.56 0.58 -0.53
N LEU A 183 2.27 0.51 -0.18
CA LEU A 183 1.23 -0.05 -1.04
C LEU A 183 1.06 0.78 -2.32
N LEU A 184 0.92 2.11 -2.21
CA LEU A 184 0.79 2.99 -3.37
C LEU A 184 2.02 2.93 -4.28
N ASP A 185 3.23 2.86 -3.71
CA ASP A 185 4.45 2.69 -4.49
C ASP A 185 4.48 1.32 -5.18
N THR A 186 3.96 0.27 -4.55
CA THR A 186 3.88 -1.07 -5.14
C THR A 186 2.94 -1.08 -6.33
N LEU A 187 1.76 -0.47 -6.17
CA LEU A 187 0.76 -0.32 -7.23
C LEU A 187 1.29 0.51 -8.39
N ASN A 188 1.94 1.65 -8.11
CA ASN A 188 2.58 2.49 -9.13
C ASN A 188 3.56 1.69 -10.00
N ASN A 189 4.42 0.88 -9.37
CA ASN A 189 5.38 0.05 -10.09
C ASN A 189 4.72 -1.10 -10.87
N GLY A 190 3.67 -1.71 -10.32
CA GLY A 190 2.96 -2.82 -10.99
C GLY A 190 2.07 -2.38 -12.15
N LEU A 191 1.49 -1.19 -12.07
CA LEU A 191 0.53 -0.66 -13.04
C LEU A 191 1.17 0.21 -14.13
N GLY A 192 2.33 0.82 -13.86
CA GLY A 192 2.99 1.74 -14.79
C GLY A 192 2.06 2.89 -15.21
N ASP A 193 1.91 3.11 -16.51
CA ASP A 193 1.07 4.17 -17.08
C ASP A 193 -0.42 4.08 -16.68
N LYS A 194 -0.87 2.91 -16.19
CA LYS A 194 -2.24 2.72 -15.70
C LYS A 194 -2.44 3.27 -14.29
N PHE A 195 -1.38 3.61 -13.56
CA PHE A 195 -1.46 4.28 -12.26
C PHE A 195 -1.66 5.79 -12.44
N THR A 196 -2.81 6.17 -12.99
CA THR A 196 -3.17 7.57 -13.21
C THR A 196 -3.39 8.29 -11.86
N SER A 197 -3.43 9.63 -11.89
CA SER A 197 -3.75 10.42 -10.70
C SER A 197 -5.09 10.03 -10.07
N GLU A 198 -6.08 9.69 -10.90
CA GLU A 198 -7.39 9.25 -10.46
C GLU A 198 -7.36 7.88 -9.78
N VAL A 199 -6.57 6.95 -10.33
CA VAL A 199 -6.35 5.62 -9.71
C VAL A 199 -5.64 5.79 -8.37
N LYS A 200 -4.59 6.62 -8.31
CA LYS A 200 -3.87 6.91 -7.07
C LYS A 200 -4.81 7.49 -5.99
N GLU A 201 -5.65 8.45 -6.37
CA GLU A 201 -6.63 9.05 -5.46
C GLU A 201 -7.63 8.00 -4.95
N ALA A 202 -8.20 7.19 -5.84
CA ALA A 202 -9.14 6.13 -5.47
C ALA A 202 -8.52 5.13 -4.48
N TRP A 203 -7.28 4.67 -4.75
CA TRP A 203 -6.56 3.80 -3.82
C TRP A 203 -6.25 4.46 -2.49
N THR A 204 -5.90 5.75 -2.49
CA THR A 204 -5.60 6.51 -1.27
C THR A 204 -6.84 6.60 -0.38
N VAL A 205 -8.00 6.91 -0.96
CA VAL A 205 -9.29 6.99 -0.25
C VAL A 205 -9.67 5.62 0.32
N VAL A 206 -9.64 4.57 -0.50
CA VAL A 206 -9.99 3.21 -0.05
C VAL A 206 -9.05 2.72 1.05
N TYR A 207 -7.73 2.92 0.89
CA TYR A 207 -6.76 2.58 1.91
C TYR A 207 -7.03 3.32 3.23
N GLY A 208 -7.31 4.63 3.15
CA GLY A 208 -7.63 5.46 4.31
C GLY A 208 -8.83 4.91 5.09
N ILE A 209 -9.91 4.55 4.41
CA ILE A 209 -11.11 3.96 5.05
C ILE A 209 -10.77 2.66 5.79
N VAL A 210 -10.02 1.75 5.15
CA VAL A 210 -9.62 0.48 5.76
C VAL A 210 -8.71 0.71 6.97
N ALA A 211 -7.68 1.55 6.83
CA ALA A 211 -6.74 1.87 7.90
C ALA A 211 -7.45 2.55 9.08
N ASN A 212 -8.34 3.51 8.83
CA ASN A 212 -9.12 4.19 9.87
C ASN A 212 -10.05 3.21 10.60
N THR A 213 -10.68 2.29 9.88
CA THR A 213 -11.54 1.26 10.49
C THR A 213 -10.75 0.31 11.39
N MET A 214 -9.57 -0.13 10.95
CA MET A 214 -8.67 -0.95 11.77
C MET A 214 -8.17 -0.19 13.00
N GLN A 215 -7.79 1.08 12.85
CA GLN A 215 -7.34 1.92 13.97
C GLN A 215 -8.45 2.18 14.99
N ALA A 216 -9.71 2.31 14.55
CA ALA A 216 -10.86 2.39 15.45
C ALA A 216 -11.01 1.12 16.29
N GLY A 217 -10.91 -0.07 15.68
CA GLY A 217 -10.93 -1.34 16.41
C GLY A 217 -9.73 -1.52 17.36
N ALA A 218 -8.55 -1.04 16.97
CA ALA A 218 -7.38 -1.01 17.84
C ALA A 218 -7.62 -0.14 19.09
N LYS A 219 -8.21 1.04 18.90
CA LYS A 219 -8.54 1.98 19.98
C LYS A 219 -9.56 1.38 20.96
N GLU A 220 -10.60 0.71 20.45
CA GLU A 220 -11.61 0.03 21.27
C GLU A 220 -10.99 -1.01 22.22
N VAL A 221 -9.96 -1.75 21.77
CA VAL A 221 -9.25 -2.73 22.61
C VAL A 221 -8.31 -2.08 23.63
N LEU A 222 -7.75 -0.91 23.33
CA LEU A 222 -6.81 -0.22 24.22
C LEU A 222 -7.49 0.62 25.31
N GLU A 223 -8.71 1.10 25.03
CA GLU A 223 -9.49 1.93 25.94
C GLU A 223 -10.54 1.15 26.76
N GLY A 224 -10.87 -0.07 26.34
CA GLY A 224 -11.81 -0.97 27.02
C GLY A 224 -11.13 -1.91 28.02
#